data_AF-A0AAU8EJM0-F1
#
_entry.id   AF-A0AAU8EJM0-F1
#
_cell.length_a   1.000
_cell.length_b   1.000
_cell.length_c   1.000
_cell.angle_alpha   90.00
_cell.angle_beta   90.00
_cell.angle_gamma   90.00
#
_symmetry.space_group_name_H-M   'P 1'
#
loop_
_entity.id
_entity.type
_entity.pdbx_description
1 polymer ?
#
loop_
_entity_poly.entity_id
_entity_poly.type
_entity_poly.pdbx_seq_one_letter_code
_entity_poly.pdbx_strand_id
1 'polypeptide(L)'
;MTRLFNEPAAFADEMIEGFVASHGRWVRRVSGGVARSTKSTPDTVALVIGGGSGHYPAFAGLVGQGLAHGAAMGNLFASPSAQQVYSVAKVANNGAGVLLGYGNYAGDVLHFTQAQERLRREGIDCRSIAVTDDVSSAPLDERQKRRGIAGDLTVFKVAAAAAEAGYSMDRTVEIAERANDRTRSFGVAFTGCTLPGAENPLFTVPEGRMAVGMGIHGEPGIDETGVPTADELAELLVGKLLTEVPEGLQARGARVVPILNGLGSVKYEELFVVYRRVAQLLAEAGLEAVDPQVGELVTSFDMAGTSLTLFWLDEELETLWNAPADAPAFRRGAVTAAALDADDADLADPVAAIPDATDESRAAAVRVLAALGAAKDVIDANVEELGRIDAIAGDGDHGIGMERGVRAAVEAATGAVERGAGAATTLHLAADAWADRAGGTSGALWGMALRAVGDAVGDSTTPDAGAVATGVAGAAAAIMGFGKAKVGDKTLVDVLVPFRDALSAAVGSGQSLTDAWGAAATVAQQAAEETANLLPLMGRARPHAEKSLGTPDAGAVSMALIVRAIHNTFAEAKAAATTTKENA
;
A
#
# COMPACT_ATOMS: atom_id res chain seq x y z
N MET A 1 -10.85 7.68 21.16
CA MET A 1 -9.42 8.04 21.11
C MET A 1 -8.59 6.79 21.34
N THR A 2 -7.52 6.56 20.56
CA THR A 2 -6.58 5.46 20.82
C THR A 2 -5.79 5.74 22.10
N ARG A 3 -5.83 4.81 23.07
CA ARG A 3 -5.28 5.02 24.43
C ARG A 3 -4.02 4.21 24.72
N LEU A 4 -3.80 3.10 24.02
CA LEU A 4 -2.76 2.11 24.33
C LEU A 4 -1.77 2.10 23.17
N PHE A 5 -0.67 2.84 23.32
CA PHE A 5 0.44 2.87 22.37
C PHE A 5 1.72 3.26 23.12
N ASN A 6 2.88 2.83 22.63
CA ASN A 6 4.18 3.31 23.09
C ASN A 6 4.54 4.57 22.29
N GLU A 7 5.33 4.40 21.22
CA GLU A 7 5.63 5.45 20.26
C GLU A 7 4.65 5.38 19.08
N PRO A 8 3.95 6.48 18.72
CA PRO A 8 2.98 6.47 17.61
C PRO A 8 3.55 5.92 16.30
N ALA A 9 4.81 6.24 16.01
CA ALA A 9 5.53 5.79 14.83
C ALA A 9 5.74 4.27 14.76
N ALA A 10 5.80 3.59 15.92
CA ALA A 10 6.02 2.15 16.03
C ALA A 10 4.72 1.34 16.11
N PHE A 11 3.57 2.01 16.27
CA PHE A 11 2.30 1.36 16.58
C PHE A 11 1.90 0.27 15.58
N ALA A 12 2.08 0.50 14.27
CA ALA A 12 1.72 -0.48 13.25
C ALA A 12 2.56 -1.77 13.37
N ASP A 13 3.87 -1.62 13.58
CA ASP A 13 4.79 -2.76 13.74
C ASP A 13 4.49 -3.54 15.03
N GLU A 14 4.29 -2.85 16.15
CA GLU A 14 3.93 -3.47 17.45
C GLU A 14 2.56 -4.18 17.39
N MET A 15 1.60 -3.60 16.67
CA MET A 15 0.28 -4.21 16.45
C MET A 15 0.39 -5.52 15.66
N ILE A 16 1.24 -5.57 14.61
CA ILE A 16 1.51 -6.79 13.86
C ILE A 16 2.19 -7.85 14.74
N GLU A 17 3.17 -7.46 15.57
CA GLU A 17 3.82 -8.37 16.53
C GLU A 17 2.82 -9.00 17.49
N GLY A 18 1.96 -8.19 18.11
CA GLY A 18 0.92 -8.67 19.02
C GLY A 18 -0.11 -9.56 18.33
N PHE A 19 -0.51 -9.21 17.10
CA PHE A 19 -1.45 -10.03 16.31
C PHE A 19 -0.86 -11.40 15.99
N VAL A 20 0.37 -11.47 15.48
CA VAL A 20 1.05 -12.73 15.16
C VAL A 20 1.27 -13.58 16.42
N ALA A 21 1.71 -12.97 17.53
CA ALA A 21 1.93 -13.68 18.78
C ALA A 21 0.64 -14.31 19.34
N SER A 22 -0.50 -13.63 19.19
CA SER A 22 -1.81 -14.12 19.66
C SER A 22 -2.48 -15.11 18.71
N HIS A 23 -2.15 -15.07 17.41
CA HIS A 23 -2.83 -15.84 16.36
C HIS A 23 -1.90 -16.78 15.57
N GLY A 24 -0.76 -17.18 16.14
CA GLY A 24 0.24 -18.05 15.49
C GLY A 24 -0.31 -19.38 14.94
N ARG A 25 -1.46 -19.85 15.46
CA ARG A 25 -2.19 -21.00 14.91
C ARG A 25 -2.69 -20.78 13.47
N TRP A 26 -3.03 -19.55 13.10
CA TRP A 26 -3.59 -19.23 11.77
C TRP A 26 -2.58 -18.52 10.88
N VAL A 27 -1.75 -17.67 11.47
CA VAL A 27 -0.87 -16.77 10.73
C VAL A 27 0.57 -16.84 11.20
N ARG A 28 1.48 -16.50 10.29
CA ARG A 28 2.90 -16.24 10.58
C ARG A 28 3.29 -14.90 9.98
N ARG A 29 4.28 -14.24 10.60
CA ARG A 29 4.87 -13.02 10.07
C ARG A 29 5.67 -13.33 8.80
N VAL A 30 5.60 -12.44 7.84
CA VAL A 30 6.44 -12.42 6.63
C VAL A 30 6.83 -10.96 6.35
N SER A 31 7.86 -10.74 5.52
CA SER A 31 8.15 -9.39 5.02
C SER A 31 6.89 -8.74 4.43
N GLY A 32 6.50 -7.58 4.96
CA GLY A 32 5.35 -6.79 4.51
C GLY A 32 3.96 -7.20 5.03
N GLY A 33 3.84 -8.20 5.90
CA GLY A 33 2.56 -8.55 6.50
C GLY A 33 2.52 -9.95 7.11
N VAL A 34 1.45 -10.69 6.81
CA VAL A 34 1.24 -12.06 7.31
C VAL A 34 0.85 -13.02 6.20
N ALA A 35 1.21 -14.29 6.37
CA ALA A 35 0.74 -15.42 5.57
C ALA A 35 0.10 -16.47 6.49
N ARG A 36 -0.67 -17.40 5.92
CA ARG A 36 -1.16 -18.55 6.69
C ARG A 36 0.00 -19.34 7.29
N SER A 37 -0.21 -19.89 8.50
CA SER A 37 0.70 -20.86 9.10
C SER A 37 0.36 -22.31 8.76
N THR A 38 -0.75 -22.55 8.05
CA THR A 38 -1.18 -23.88 7.59
C THR A 38 -0.78 -24.13 6.14
N LYS A 39 -0.61 -25.41 5.79
CA LYS A 39 -0.32 -25.84 4.41
C LYS A 39 -1.46 -25.47 3.47
N SER A 40 -1.10 -24.94 2.31
CA SER A 40 -2.05 -24.72 1.22
C SER A 40 -1.96 -25.85 0.20
N THR A 41 -3.08 -26.15 -0.47
CA THR A 41 -3.11 -27.17 -1.52
C THR A 41 -2.21 -26.73 -2.69
N PRO A 42 -1.21 -27.53 -3.11
CA PRO A 42 -0.39 -27.19 -4.27
C PRO A 42 -1.22 -27.04 -5.55
N ASP A 43 -0.70 -26.28 -6.50
CA ASP A 43 -1.31 -26.04 -7.82
C ASP A 43 -2.71 -25.42 -7.76
N THR A 44 -2.98 -24.64 -6.71
CA THR A 44 -4.20 -23.83 -6.55
C THR A 44 -3.89 -22.34 -6.61
N VAL A 45 -4.92 -21.52 -6.86
CA VAL A 45 -4.78 -20.06 -6.84
C VAL A 45 -4.59 -19.59 -5.40
N ALA A 46 -3.68 -18.65 -5.17
CA ALA A 46 -3.57 -17.98 -3.87
C ALA A 46 -4.32 -16.65 -3.88
N LEU A 47 -5.11 -16.38 -2.84
CA LEU A 47 -5.69 -15.05 -2.60
C LEU A 47 -4.82 -14.29 -1.59
N VAL A 48 -4.21 -13.19 -2.00
CA VAL A 48 -3.54 -12.24 -1.09
C VAL A 48 -4.34 -10.95 -1.04
N ILE A 49 -4.78 -10.58 0.16
CA ILE A 49 -5.53 -9.36 0.40
C ILE A 49 -4.64 -8.28 1.01
N GLY A 50 -5.12 -7.05 1.17
CA GLY A 50 -4.39 -6.08 1.99
C GLY A 50 -4.80 -4.63 1.77
N GLY A 51 -4.09 -3.75 2.46
CA GLY A 51 -4.33 -2.32 2.50
C GLY A 51 -3.72 -1.70 3.75
N GLY A 52 -4.06 -0.44 4.03
CA GLY A 52 -3.62 0.24 5.24
C GLY A 52 -4.06 -0.47 6.52
N SER A 53 -3.25 -0.35 7.56
CA SER A 53 -3.61 -0.82 8.90
C SER A 53 -4.63 0.12 9.56
N GLY A 54 -5.39 -0.37 10.55
CA GLY A 54 -6.40 0.41 11.27
C GLY A 54 -7.85 -0.04 11.05
N HIS A 55 -8.05 -1.10 10.26
CA HIS A 55 -9.37 -1.61 9.88
C HIS A 55 -9.68 -3.02 10.43
N TYR A 56 -8.92 -3.49 11.42
CA TYR A 56 -9.06 -4.84 11.96
C TYR A 56 -10.53 -5.13 12.31
N PRO A 57 -11.11 -6.28 11.89
CA PRO A 57 -10.46 -7.47 11.31
C PRO A 57 -9.79 -7.38 9.95
N ALA A 58 -10.18 -6.43 9.09
CA ALA A 58 -9.52 -6.27 7.81
C ALA A 58 -8.07 -5.75 7.99
N PHE A 59 -7.07 -6.32 7.34
CA PHE A 59 -7.12 -7.48 6.44
C PHE A 59 -6.61 -8.78 7.11
N ALA A 60 -5.67 -8.66 8.05
CA ALA A 60 -4.95 -9.80 8.62
C ALA A 60 -5.84 -10.79 9.40
N GLY A 61 -6.95 -10.32 9.99
CA GLY A 61 -7.92 -11.18 10.66
C GLY A 61 -8.68 -12.13 9.73
N LEU A 62 -8.60 -11.89 8.41
CA LEU A 62 -9.21 -12.69 7.35
C LEU A 62 -8.23 -13.68 6.70
N VAL A 63 -7.01 -13.82 7.24
CA VAL A 63 -6.03 -14.82 6.79
C VAL A 63 -6.23 -16.12 7.56
N GLY A 64 -6.45 -17.20 6.82
CA GLY A 64 -6.74 -18.53 7.39
C GLY A 64 -7.35 -19.47 6.35
N GLN A 65 -7.39 -20.77 6.66
CA GLN A 65 -7.86 -21.80 5.74
C GLN A 65 -9.30 -21.49 5.27
N GLY A 66 -9.58 -21.64 3.97
CA GLY A 66 -10.90 -21.31 3.42
C GLY A 66 -11.14 -19.82 3.16
N LEU A 67 -10.14 -18.96 3.47
CA LEU A 67 -10.20 -17.50 3.31
C LEU A 67 -8.90 -16.95 2.65
N ALA A 68 -8.30 -15.84 3.10
CA ALA A 68 -7.08 -15.34 2.45
C ALA A 68 -5.83 -16.17 2.80
N HIS A 69 -4.90 -16.30 1.85
CA HIS A 69 -3.60 -16.98 2.01
C HIS A 69 -2.54 -16.08 2.65
N GLY A 70 -2.69 -14.77 2.49
CA GLY A 70 -1.87 -13.76 3.15
C GLY A 70 -2.52 -12.39 3.11
N ALA A 71 -2.02 -11.49 3.93
CA ALA A 71 -2.41 -10.09 3.96
C ALA A 71 -1.17 -9.19 3.94
N ALA A 72 -1.09 -8.32 2.93
CA ALA A 72 -0.13 -7.21 2.92
C ALA A 72 -0.63 -6.10 3.83
N MET A 73 0.20 -5.69 4.79
CA MET A 73 -0.18 -4.77 5.85
C MET A 73 0.64 -3.49 5.75
N GLY A 74 0.00 -2.42 5.28
CA GLY A 74 0.61 -1.10 5.25
C GLY A 74 0.64 -0.43 6.62
N ASN A 75 1.15 0.79 6.66
CA ASN A 75 1.07 1.63 7.87
C ASN A 75 -0.39 2.08 8.13
N LEU A 76 -0.62 2.81 9.21
CA LEU A 76 -1.96 3.26 9.59
C LEU A 76 -2.58 4.13 8.50
N PHE A 77 -3.70 3.67 7.92
CA PHE A 77 -4.41 4.28 6.80
C PHE A 77 -3.54 4.60 5.57
N ALA A 78 -2.42 3.90 5.43
CA ALA A 78 -1.51 4.04 4.31
C ALA A 78 -1.30 2.66 3.68
N SER A 79 -1.56 2.58 2.37
CA SER A 79 -1.39 1.36 1.58
C SER A 79 -0.01 0.70 1.81
N PRO A 80 0.07 -0.64 1.83
CA PRO A 80 1.35 -1.35 1.83
C PRO A 80 2.14 -0.99 0.57
N SER A 81 3.46 -0.95 0.68
CA SER A 81 4.29 -0.71 -0.49
C SER A 81 4.19 -1.88 -1.49
N ALA A 82 4.58 -1.61 -2.74
CA ALA A 82 4.63 -2.66 -3.77
C ALA A 82 5.57 -3.81 -3.37
N GLN A 83 6.63 -3.51 -2.63
CA GLN A 83 7.55 -4.53 -2.10
C GLN A 83 6.85 -5.42 -1.07
N GLN A 84 6.07 -4.83 -0.16
CA GLN A 84 5.33 -5.58 0.86
C GLN A 84 4.31 -6.53 0.22
N VAL A 85 3.52 -6.02 -0.73
CA VAL A 85 2.55 -6.82 -1.47
C VAL A 85 3.26 -7.95 -2.23
N TYR A 86 4.36 -7.65 -2.91
CA TYR A 86 5.17 -8.63 -3.64
C TYR A 86 5.70 -9.74 -2.69
N SER A 87 6.28 -9.38 -1.55
CA SER A 87 6.81 -10.33 -0.58
C SER A 87 5.74 -11.30 -0.08
N VAL A 88 4.58 -10.79 0.34
CA VAL A 88 3.46 -11.62 0.80
C VAL A 88 2.95 -12.52 -0.33
N ALA A 89 2.80 -11.98 -1.55
CA ALA A 89 2.35 -12.74 -2.71
C ALA A 89 3.30 -13.87 -3.10
N LYS A 90 4.62 -13.65 -3.04
CA LYS A 90 5.63 -14.69 -3.32
C LYS A 90 5.54 -15.82 -2.31
N VAL A 91 5.36 -15.51 -1.03
CA VAL A 91 5.23 -16.51 0.02
C VAL A 91 3.91 -17.29 -0.09
N ALA A 92 2.83 -16.62 -0.47
CA ALA A 92 1.51 -17.23 -0.59
C ALA A 92 1.31 -18.04 -1.88
N ASN A 93 2.15 -17.88 -2.90
CA ASN A 93 1.97 -18.51 -4.21
C ASN A 93 2.05 -20.05 -4.13
N ASN A 94 0.95 -20.73 -4.44
CA ASN A 94 0.84 -22.19 -4.42
C ASN A 94 1.15 -22.88 -5.76
N GLY A 95 1.53 -22.13 -6.80
CA GLY A 95 1.91 -22.67 -8.11
C GLY A 95 0.93 -22.40 -9.25
N ALA A 96 -0.35 -22.08 -8.97
CA ALA A 96 -1.33 -21.71 -9.99
C ALA A 96 -1.64 -20.19 -10.04
N GLY A 97 -0.74 -19.37 -9.49
CA GLY A 97 -0.83 -17.90 -9.56
C GLY A 97 -1.42 -17.25 -8.31
N VAL A 98 -1.47 -15.91 -8.33
CA VAL A 98 -1.91 -15.08 -7.19
C VAL A 98 -2.98 -14.07 -7.62
N LEU A 99 -4.14 -14.10 -6.98
CA LEU A 99 -5.14 -13.04 -7.03
C LEU A 99 -4.92 -12.05 -5.87
N LEU A 100 -4.71 -10.78 -6.21
CA LEU A 100 -4.56 -9.68 -5.27
C LEU A 100 -5.92 -9.00 -5.01
N GLY A 101 -6.37 -8.91 -3.77
CA GLY A 101 -7.64 -8.27 -3.40
C GLY A 101 -7.46 -7.07 -2.47
N TYR A 102 -8.09 -5.94 -2.78
CA TYR A 102 -8.00 -4.72 -1.97
C TYR A 102 -9.19 -3.79 -2.23
N GLY A 103 -9.48 -2.88 -1.30
CA GLY A 103 -10.44 -1.80 -1.51
C GLY A 103 -9.93 -0.78 -2.51
N ASN A 104 -10.79 -0.21 -3.36
CA ASN A 104 -10.38 0.69 -4.43
C ASN A 104 -9.97 2.10 -3.94
N TYR A 105 -8.75 2.19 -3.43
CA TYR A 105 -8.09 3.44 -3.04
C TYR A 105 -6.86 3.68 -3.90
N ALA A 106 -6.55 4.94 -4.19
CA ALA A 106 -5.47 5.30 -5.12
C ALA A 106 -4.11 4.70 -4.74
N GLY A 107 -3.78 4.67 -3.44
CA GLY A 107 -2.55 4.05 -2.94
C GLY A 107 -2.51 2.54 -3.16
N ASP A 108 -3.61 1.85 -2.86
CA ASP A 108 -3.72 0.40 -3.03
C ASP A 108 -3.68 0.01 -4.51
N VAL A 109 -4.47 0.67 -5.36
CA VAL A 109 -4.42 0.48 -6.81
C VAL A 109 -2.99 0.63 -7.32
N LEU A 110 -2.27 1.64 -6.84
CA LEU A 110 -0.90 1.92 -7.27
C LEU A 110 0.10 0.84 -6.85
N HIS A 111 0.12 0.46 -5.57
CA HIS A 111 1.12 -0.47 -5.05
C HIS A 111 0.83 -1.91 -5.43
N PHE A 112 -0.43 -2.33 -5.42
CA PHE A 112 -0.80 -3.68 -5.86
C PHE A 112 -0.59 -3.88 -7.37
N THR A 113 -0.83 -2.86 -8.20
CA THR A 113 -0.52 -2.93 -9.64
C THR A 113 0.99 -3.12 -9.87
N GLN A 114 1.84 -2.41 -9.15
CA GLN A 114 3.29 -2.57 -9.24
C GLN A 114 3.74 -3.98 -8.84
N ALA A 115 3.22 -4.48 -7.72
CA ALA A 115 3.52 -5.84 -7.26
C ALA A 115 3.07 -6.88 -8.30
N GLN A 116 1.87 -6.72 -8.86
CA GLN A 116 1.35 -7.56 -9.94
C GLN A 116 2.27 -7.56 -11.17
N GLU A 117 2.70 -6.38 -11.63
CA GLU A 117 3.60 -6.28 -12.78
C GLU A 117 4.95 -6.96 -12.52
N ARG A 118 5.50 -6.80 -11.31
CA ARG A 118 6.73 -7.49 -10.91
C ARG A 118 6.56 -9.01 -10.92
N LEU A 119 5.51 -9.53 -10.28
CA LEU A 119 5.20 -10.97 -10.26
C LEU A 119 5.04 -11.54 -11.66
N ARG A 120 4.36 -10.82 -12.57
CA ARG A 120 4.20 -11.22 -13.98
C ARG A 120 5.52 -11.27 -14.73
N ARG A 121 6.45 -10.33 -14.50
CA ARG A 121 7.80 -10.36 -15.10
C ARG A 121 8.59 -11.59 -14.65
N GLU A 122 8.30 -12.12 -13.47
CA GLU A 122 8.89 -13.34 -12.93
C GLU A 122 8.14 -14.62 -13.35
N GLY A 123 7.13 -14.52 -14.21
CA GLY A 123 6.39 -15.67 -14.74
C GLY A 123 5.25 -16.18 -13.85
N ILE A 124 4.87 -15.45 -12.80
CA ILE A 124 3.71 -15.79 -11.96
C ILE A 124 2.46 -15.14 -12.57
N ASP A 125 1.42 -15.93 -12.89
CA ASP A 125 0.12 -15.37 -13.27
C ASP A 125 -0.46 -14.63 -12.05
N CYS A 126 -0.39 -13.31 -12.08
CA CYS A 126 -0.88 -12.46 -11.03
C CYS A 126 -1.95 -11.52 -11.58
N ARG A 127 -3.09 -11.42 -10.90
CA ARG A 127 -4.22 -10.56 -11.27
C ARG A 127 -4.72 -9.83 -10.03
N SER A 128 -5.53 -8.80 -10.20
CA SER A 128 -6.08 -8.05 -9.07
C SER A 128 -7.58 -7.80 -9.20
N ILE A 129 -8.23 -7.65 -8.04
CA ILE A 129 -9.61 -7.19 -7.90
C ILE A 129 -9.64 -6.02 -6.91
N ALA A 130 -10.01 -4.85 -7.42
CA ALA A 130 -10.30 -3.67 -6.61
C ALA A 130 -11.80 -3.66 -6.27
N VAL A 131 -12.15 -3.73 -5.00
CA VAL A 131 -13.53 -3.75 -4.54
C VAL A 131 -14.13 -2.34 -4.59
N THR A 132 -15.36 -2.22 -5.07
CA THR A 132 -16.01 -0.95 -5.43
C THR A 132 -17.45 -0.88 -4.93
N ASP A 133 -17.71 -1.36 -3.71
CA ASP A 133 -19.05 -1.55 -3.16
C ASP A 133 -19.70 -0.27 -2.60
N ASP A 134 -18.93 0.77 -2.27
CA ASP A 134 -19.46 1.99 -1.64
C ASP A 134 -20.25 2.87 -2.61
N VAL A 135 -21.58 2.81 -2.52
CA VAL A 135 -22.51 3.55 -3.40
C VAL A 135 -22.53 5.06 -3.16
N SER A 136 -21.89 5.54 -2.09
CA SER A 136 -21.83 6.97 -1.78
C SER A 136 -20.67 7.69 -2.45
N SER A 137 -19.61 6.96 -2.82
CA SER A 137 -18.34 7.54 -3.26
C SER A 137 -18.29 7.94 -4.73
N ALA A 138 -19.10 7.32 -5.58
CA ALA A 138 -19.27 7.71 -6.98
C ALA A 138 -20.62 7.21 -7.52
N PRO A 139 -21.21 7.91 -8.52
CA PRO A 139 -22.46 7.47 -9.16
C PRO A 139 -22.29 6.14 -9.91
N LEU A 140 -23.40 5.48 -10.23
CA LEU A 140 -23.41 4.11 -10.78
C LEU A 140 -22.70 3.99 -12.15
N ASP A 141 -22.77 5.02 -12.98
CA ASP A 141 -22.07 5.10 -14.27
C ASP A 141 -20.54 5.27 -14.11
N GLU A 142 -20.08 5.64 -12.93
CA GLU A 142 -18.66 5.71 -12.54
C GLU A 142 -18.31 4.68 -11.45
N ARG A 143 -19.02 3.54 -11.37
CA ARG A 143 -18.86 2.54 -10.30
C ARG A 143 -17.42 2.08 -10.08
N GLN A 144 -16.61 2.02 -11.14
CA GLN A 144 -15.18 1.68 -11.07
C GLN A 144 -14.33 2.67 -10.25
N LYS A 145 -14.85 3.85 -9.94
CA LYS A 145 -14.20 4.86 -9.08
C LYS A 145 -14.65 4.77 -7.62
N ARG A 146 -15.63 3.90 -7.29
CA ARG A 146 -16.15 3.77 -5.93
C ARG A 146 -15.09 3.18 -5.01
N ARG A 147 -15.10 3.59 -3.74
CA ARG A 147 -14.29 2.99 -2.67
C ARG A 147 -14.72 1.54 -2.40
N GLY A 148 -13.77 0.74 -1.90
CA GLY A 148 -14.05 -0.57 -1.31
C GLY A 148 -14.13 -0.45 0.21
N ILE A 149 -15.20 -0.93 0.84
CA ILE A 149 -15.41 -0.84 2.29
C ILE A 149 -15.78 -2.21 2.89
N ALA A 150 -16.83 -2.33 3.71
CA ALA A 150 -17.22 -3.58 4.35
C ALA A 150 -17.57 -4.73 3.37
N GLY A 151 -17.90 -4.42 2.11
CA GLY A 151 -18.15 -5.40 1.06
C GLY A 151 -16.91 -6.19 0.63
N ASP A 152 -15.70 -5.74 0.99
CA ASP A 152 -14.44 -6.47 0.83
C ASP A 152 -14.57 -7.92 1.30
N LEU A 153 -15.18 -8.15 2.47
CA LEU A 153 -15.39 -9.48 3.03
C LEU A 153 -16.15 -10.41 2.07
N THR A 154 -17.15 -9.90 1.35
CA THR A 154 -17.99 -10.69 0.45
C THR A 154 -17.19 -11.20 -0.73
N VAL A 155 -16.39 -10.32 -1.35
CA VAL A 155 -15.56 -10.61 -2.50
C VAL A 155 -14.43 -11.56 -2.10
N PHE A 156 -13.73 -11.26 -1.01
CA PHE A 156 -12.62 -12.08 -0.54
C PHE A 156 -13.08 -13.47 -0.11
N LYS A 157 -14.24 -13.59 0.55
CA LYS A 157 -14.76 -14.89 0.99
C LYS A 157 -15.05 -15.83 -0.16
N VAL A 158 -15.74 -15.36 -1.20
CA VAL A 158 -16.13 -16.23 -2.31
C VAL A 158 -14.98 -16.49 -3.27
N ALA A 159 -14.08 -15.52 -3.48
CA ALA A 159 -12.87 -15.71 -4.26
C ALA A 159 -11.93 -16.74 -3.60
N ALA A 160 -11.71 -16.63 -2.29
CA ALA A 160 -10.94 -17.61 -1.53
C ALA A 160 -11.57 -19.00 -1.57
N ALA A 161 -12.89 -19.09 -1.39
CA ALA A 161 -13.59 -20.37 -1.45
C ALA A 161 -13.48 -21.02 -2.84
N ALA A 162 -13.53 -20.22 -3.92
CA ALA A 162 -13.33 -20.73 -5.27
C ALA A 162 -11.91 -21.27 -5.47
N ALA A 163 -10.90 -20.53 -4.99
CA ALA A 163 -9.51 -20.96 -5.01
C ALA A 163 -9.29 -22.27 -4.23
N GLU A 164 -9.87 -22.39 -3.03
CA GLU A 164 -9.83 -23.59 -2.18
C GLU A 164 -10.56 -24.78 -2.82
N ALA A 165 -11.60 -24.52 -3.61
CA ALA A 165 -12.29 -25.53 -4.40
C ALA A 165 -11.49 -25.96 -5.66
N GLY A 166 -10.29 -25.40 -5.88
CA GLY A 166 -9.42 -25.72 -7.00
C GLY A 166 -9.84 -25.08 -8.32
N TYR A 167 -10.60 -23.99 -8.28
CA TYR A 167 -10.97 -23.26 -9.49
C TYR A 167 -9.73 -22.68 -10.18
N SER A 168 -9.76 -22.58 -11.50
CA SER A 168 -8.69 -21.91 -12.26
C SER A 168 -8.62 -20.42 -11.92
N MET A 169 -7.49 -19.77 -12.25
CA MET A 169 -7.34 -18.32 -12.13
C MET A 169 -8.48 -17.56 -12.83
N ASP A 170 -8.85 -17.97 -14.05
CA ASP A 170 -9.94 -17.34 -14.81
C ASP A 170 -11.30 -17.41 -14.09
N ARG A 171 -11.67 -18.59 -13.55
CA ARG A 171 -12.91 -18.71 -12.78
C ARG A 171 -12.84 -18.00 -11.44
N THR A 172 -11.69 -18.00 -10.77
CA THR A 172 -11.53 -17.28 -9.50
C THR A 172 -11.71 -15.78 -9.69
N VAL A 173 -11.14 -15.20 -10.76
CA VAL A 173 -11.35 -13.79 -11.12
C VAL A 173 -12.80 -13.51 -11.46
N GLU A 174 -13.44 -14.34 -12.30
CA GLU A 174 -14.86 -14.14 -12.64
C GLU A 174 -15.77 -14.18 -11.40
N ILE A 175 -15.51 -15.08 -10.45
CA ILE A 175 -16.27 -15.14 -9.19
C ILE A 175 -16.07 -13.85 -8.38
N ALA A 176 -14.83 -13.36 -8.29
CA ALA A 176 -14.52 -12.12 -7.57
C ALA A 176 -15.19 -10.90 -8.21
N GLU A 177 -15.12 -10.77 -9.54
CA GLU A 177 -15.77 -9.69 -10.30
C GLU A 177 -17.29 -9.75 -10.17
N ARG A 178 -17.88 -10.95 -10.31
CA ARG A 178 -19.32 -11.16 -10.16
C ARG A 178 -19.80 -10.83 -8.76
N ALA A 179 -19.02 -11.18 -7.73
CA ALA A 179 -19.33 -10.83 -6.35
C ALA A 179 -19.26 -9.30 -6.14
N ASN A 180 -18.20 -8.65 -6.62
CA ASN A 180 -18.03 -7.20 -6.54
C ASN A 180 -19.18 -6.45 -7.22
N ASP A 181 -19.57 -6.87 -8.43
CA ASP A 181 -20.71 -6.32 -9.17
C ASP A 181 -22.05 -6.50 -8.44
N ARG A 182 -22.15 -7.51 -7.56
CA ARG A 182 -23.32 -7.85 -6.75
C ARG A 182 -23.21 -7.47 -5.28
N THR A 183 -22.31 -6.57 -4.92
CA THR A 183 -22.19 -6.06 -3.55
C THR A 183 -22.38 -4.54 -3.52
N ARG A 184 -23.19 -4.05 -2.57
CA ARG A 184 -23.43 -2.61 -2.36
C ARG A 184 -23.36 -2.30 -0.89
N SER A 185 -22.67 -1.21 -0.55
CA SER A 185 -22.49 -0.75 0.82
C SER A 185 -22.75 0.73 0.97
N PHE A 186 -23.24 1.10 2.14
CA PHE A 186 -23.51 2.49 2.51
C PHE A 186 -23.27 2.69 4.01
N GLY A 187 -22.54 3.74 4.37
CA GLY A 187 -22.08 3.99 5.73
C GLY A 187 -22.38 5.39 6.24
N VAL A 188 -22.42 5.51 7.56
CA VAL A 188 -22.58 6.75 8.31
C VAL A 188 -21.63 6.80 9.51
N ALA A 189 -21.30 8.00 9.96
CA ALA A 189 -20.50 8.20 11.16
C ALA A 189 -21.03 9.34 12.04
N PHE A 190 -20.90 9.17 13.34
CA PHE A 190 -21.25 10.11 14.40
C PHE A 190 -20.03 10.86 14.93
N THR A 191 -18.82 10.30 14.79
CA THR A 191 -17.56 10.94 15.15
C THR A 191 -16.46 10.52 14.19
N GLY A 192 -15.39 11.30 14.09
CA GLY A 192 -14.16 10.85 13.44
C GLY A 192 -13.30 9.95 14.29
N CYS A 193 -12.36 9.28 13.62
CA CYS A 193 -11.35 8.44 14.24
C CYS A 193 -10.11 9.24 14.64
N THR A 194 -9.41 8.75 15.65
CA THR A 194 -8.20 9.34 16.22
C THR A 194 -7.02 8.38 16.05
N LEU A 195 -6.02 8.79 15.27
CA LEU A 195 -4.79 8.02 15.13
C LEU A 195 -4.01 7.95 16.46
N PRO A 196 -3.22 6.88 16.69
CA PRO A 196 -2.30 6.83 17.83
C PRO A 196 -1.41 8.08 17.89
N GLY A 197 -1.28 8.68 19.07
CA GLY A 197 -0.49 9.91 19.27
C GLY A 197 -1.16 11.21 18.81
N ALA A 198 -2.27 11.18 18.09
CA ALA A 198 -2.95 12.39 17.64
C ALA A 198 -3.73 13.05 18.79
N GLU A 199 -3.63 14.38 18.93
CA GLU A 199 -4.38 15.16 19.93
C GLU A 199 -5.88 15.25 19.59
N ASN A 200 -6.20 15.26 18.30
CA ASN A 200 -7.55 15.48 17.76
C ASN A 200 -7.89 14.40 16.72
N PRO A 201 -9.18 14.11 16.49
CA PRO A 201 -9.59 13.19 15.44
C PRO A 201 -9.27 13.76 14.05
N LEU A 202 -9.16 12.89 13.04
CA LEU A 202 -8.86 13.27 11.65
C LEU A 202 -9.90 14.23 11.05
N PHE A 203 -11.14 14.14 11.54
CA PHE A 203 -12.22 15.08 11.27
C PHE A 203 -13.20 15.04 12.45
N THR A 204 -14.09 16.02 12.54
CA THR A 204 -15.14 16.09 13.56
C THR A 204 -16.52 16.12 12.92
N VAL A 205 -17.49 15.55 13.63
CA VAL A 205 -18.91 15.70 13.32
C VAL A 205 -19.51 16.47 14.49
N PRO A 206 -20.31 17.54 14.26
CA PRO A 206 -20.90 18.28 15.36
C PRO A 206 -21.83 17.41 16.20
N GLU A 207 -21.92 17.69 17.49
CA GLU A 207 -22.81 16.97 18.40
C GLU A 207 -24.27 17.02 17.89
N GLY A 208 -24.94 15.86 17.92
CA GLY A 208 -26.30 15.71 17.39
C GLY A 208 -26.39 15.65 15.86
N ARG A 209 -25.26 15.63 15.14
CA ARG A 209 -25.18 15.39 13.69
C ARG A 209 -24.53 14.06 13.35
N MET A 210 -24.72 13.63 12.12
CA MET A 210 -24.17 12.42 11.54
C MET A 210 -23.68 12.75 10.12
N ALA A 211 -22.47 12.31 9.80
CA ALA A 211 -21.92 12.36 8.45
C ALA A 211 -22.41 11.16 7.65
N VAL A 212 -22.84 11.40 6.42
CA VAL A 212 -23.39 10.40 5.51
C VAL A 212 -22.37 10.07 4.43
N GLY A 213 -22.24 8.79 4.06
CA GLY A 213 -21.36 8.35 2.97
C GLY A 213 -19.87 8.50 3.27
N MET A 214 -19.50 8.26 4.53
CA MET A 214 -18.12 8.34 4.98
C MET A 214 -17.32 7.10 4.57
N GLY A 215 -16.04 7.29 4.24
CA GLY A 215 -15.10 6.19 4.00
C GLY A 215 -14.45 5.67 5.28
N ILE A 216 -13.60 4.66 5.16
CA ILE A 216 -12.95 4.01 6.31
C ILE A 216 -11.66 4.71 6.75
N HIS A 217 -11.17 5.73 6.04
CA HIS A 217 -9.93 6.45 6.40
C HIS A 217 -10.21 7.86 6.94
N GLY A 218 -11.47 8.16 7.27
CA GLY A 218 -11.89 9.47 7.74
C GLY A 218 -12.00 10.53 6.64
N GLU A 219 -12.27 10.11 5.41
CA GLU A 219 -12.64 11.02 4.34
C GLU A 219 -13.94 11.76 4.68
N PRO A 220 -14.09 13.05 4.31
CA PRO A 220 -15.32 13.78 4.57
C PRO A 220 -16.52 13.08 3.93
N GLY A 221 -17.63 13.03 4.67
CA GLY A 221 -18.90 12.53 4.15
C GLY A 221 -19.43 13.40 3.01
N ILE A 222 -20.37 12.85 2.23
CA ILE A 222 -21.04 13.57 1.14
C ILE A 222 -22.05 14.60 1.66
N ASP A 223 -22.54 14.42 2.89
CA ASP A 223 -23.53 15.28 3.53
C ASP A 223 -23.47 15.13 5.06
N GLU A 224 -24.10 16.05 5.78
CA GLU A 224 -24.34 15.96 7.21
C GLU A 224 -25.81 16.18 7.54
N THR A 225 -26.40 15.26 8.29
CA THR A 225 -27.80 15.35 8.73
C THR A 225 -27.88 15.33 10.25
N GLY A 226 -29.06 15.63 10.82
CA GLY A 226 -29.30 15.35 12.23
C GLY A 226 -29.20 13.85 12.51
N VAL A 227 -28.78 13.48 13.73
CA VAL A 227 -28.78 12.07 14.16
C VAL A 227 -30.24 11.58 14.21
N PRO A 228 -30.61 10.56 13.41
CA PRO A 228 -31.96 10.01 13.43
C PRO A 228 -32.14 9.01 14.57
N THR A 229 -33.35 8.51 14.76
CA THR A 229 -33.56 7.27 15.54
C THR A 229 -32.92 6.07 14.84
N ALA A 230 -32.70 4.97 15.56
CA ALA A 230 -32.14 3.74 14.97
C ALA A 230 -33.01 3.16 13.83
N ASP A 231 -34.34 3.33 13.92
CA ASP A 231 -35.27 2.83 12.89
C ASP A 231 -35.19 3.68 11.63
N GLU A 232 -35.16 5.00 11.76
CA GLU A 232 -34.94 5.93 10.66
C GLU A 232 -33.54 5.76 10.03
N LEU A 233 -32.51 5.44 10.82
CA LEU A 233 -31.19 5.08 10.30
C LEU A 233 -31.28 3.80 9.44
N ALA A 234 -31.96 2.75 9.92
CA ALA A 234 -32.15 1.54 9.14
C ALA A 234 -32.92 1.80 7.83
N GLU A 235 -33.93 2.67 7.86
CA GLU A 235 -34.68 3.11 6.67
C GLU A 235 -33.79 3.84 5.67
N LEU A 236 -32.92 4.73 6.15
CA LEU A 236 -31.92 5.41 5.32
C LEU A 236 -30.96 4.40 4.67
N LEU A 237 -30.40 3.48 5.45
CA LEU A 237 -29.44 2.48 4.98
C LEU A 237 -30.06 1.55 3.93
N VAL A 238 -31.18 0.89 4.25
CA VAL A 238 -31.85 -0.04 3.34
C VAL A 238 -32.39 0.70 2.13
N GLY A 239 -33.05 1.84 2.34
CA GLY A 239 -33.64 2.64 1.27
C GLY A 239 -32.60 3.03 0.21
N LYS A 240 -31.41 3.48 0.65
CA LYS A 240 -30.31 3.83 -0.26
C LYS A 240 -29.82 2.63 -1.07
N LEU A 241 -29.56 1.50 -0.42
CA LEU A 241 -29.05 0.30 -1.10
C LEU A 241 -30.07 -0.29 -2.09
N LEU A 242 -31.37 -0.19 -1.81
CA LEU A 242 -32.42 -0.64 -2.72
C LEU A 242 -32.61 0.26 -3.95
N THR A 243 -32.02 1.46 -3.99
CA THR A 243 -32.00 2.26 -5.22
C THR A 243 -31.05 1.71 -6.29
N GLU A 244 -30.13 0.82 -5.91
CA GLU A 244 -29.11 0.24 -6.79
C GLU A 244 -29.08 -1.29 -6.73
N VAL A 245 -30.24 -1.94 -6.87
CA VAL A 245 -30.31 -3.40 -7.07
C VAL A 245 -29.43 -3.79 -8.26
N PRO A 246 -28.56 -4.83 -8.16
CA PRO A 246 -27.69 -5.23 -9.26
C PRO A 246 -28.45 -5.53 -10.55
N GLU A 247 -27.82 -5.23 -11.68
CA GLU A 247 -28.42 -5.39 -13.01
C GLU A 247 -28.90 -6.83 -13.25
N GLY A 248 -30.10 -6.97 -13.82
CA GLY A 248 -30.72 -8.27 -14.09
C GLY A 248 -31.39 -8.94 -12.88
N LEU A 249 -31.32 -8.34 -11.68
CA LEU A 249 -32.01 -8.84 -10.49
C LEU A 249 -33.25 -8.00 -10.16
N GLN A 250 -34.20 -8.64 -9.48
CA GLN A 250 -35.32 -7.96 -8.82
C GLN A 250 -35.16 -8.14 -7.32
N ALA A 251 -35.51 -7.12 -6.53
CA ALA A 251 -35.42 -7.23 -5.07
C ALA A 251 -36.36 -8.33 -4.53
N ARG A 252 -37.59 -8.39 -5.02
CA ARG A 252 -38.57 -9.39 -4.54
C ARG A 252 -38.15 -10.81 -4.95
N GLY A 253 -37.99 -11.68 -3.98
CA GLY A 253 -37.57 -13.07 -4.15
C GLY A 253 -36.07 -13.27 -4.25
N ALA A 254 -35.26 -12.20 -4.25
CA ALA A 254 -33.81 -12.32 -4.21
C ALA A 254 -33.32 -12.68 -2.81
N ARG A 255 -32.21 -13.41 -2.78
CA ARG A 255 -31.49 -13.81 -1.57
C ARG A 255 -30.30 -12.89 -1.38
N VAL A 256 -30.12 -12.36 -0.18
CA VAL A 256 -29.02 -11.43 0.13
C VAL A 256 -28.35 -11.81 1.44
N VAL A 257 -27.03 -11.62 1.52
CA VAL A 257 -26.33 -11.59 2.80
C VAL A 257 -26.28 -10.14 3.29
N PRO A 258 -27.00 -9.78 4.37
CA PRO A 258 -26.85 -8.47 4.98
C PRO A 258 -25.69 -8.47 5.97
N ILE A 259 -24.84 -7.45 5.87
CA ILE A 259 -23.74 -7.22 6.81
C ILE A 259 -23.93 -5.84 7.44
N LEU A 260 -24.27 -5.79 8.71
CA LEU A 260 -24.27 -4.55 9.49
C LEU A 260 -22.95 -4.44 10.23
N ASN A 261 -22.06 -3.62 9.67
CA ASN A 261 -20.70 -3.42 10.15
C ASN A 261 -20.61 -2.23 11.11
N GLY A 262 -19.95 -2.42 12.25
CA GLY A 262 -19.54 -1.34 13.15
C GLY A 262 -18.18 -0.77 12.74
N LEU A 263 -18.03 0.56 12.79
CA LEU A 263 -16.78 1.24 12.41
C LEU A 263 -15.78 1.39 13.59
N GLY A 264 -16.13 0.91 14.79
CA GLY A 264 -15.19 0.74 15.90
C GLY A 264 -15.72 1.04 17.31
N SER A 265 -16.50 2.12 17.51
CA SER A 265 -16.94 2.48 18.87
C SER A 265 -18.44 2.36 19.15
N VAL A 266 -19.26 2.11 18.13
CA VAL A 266 -20.68 1.76 18.28
C VAL A 266 -20.79 0.35 18.87
N LYS A 267 -21.58 0.19 19.94
CA LYS A 267 -21.69 -1.10 20.65
C LYS A 267 -22.59 -2.09 19.90
N TYR A 268 -22.36 -3.37 20.14
CA TYR A 268 -23.10 -4.45 19.48
C TYR A 268 -24.60 -4.37 19.80
N GLU A 269 -24.97 -3.96 21.02
CA GLU A 269 -26.35 -3.71 21.41
C GLU A 269 -27.02 -2.67 20.51
N GLU A 270 -26.31 -1.60 20.16
CA GLU A 270 -26.80 -0.56 19.25
C GLU A 270 -26.94 -1.10 17.82
N LEU A 271 -25.96 -1.88 17.35
CA LEU A 271 -26.03 -2.55 16.05
C LEU A 271 -27.23 -3.50 15.98
N PHE A 272 -27.53 -4.27 17.04
CA PHE A 272 -28.71 -5.14 17.06
C PHE A 272 -30.03 -4.36 17.04
N VAL A 273 -30.08 -3.17 17.66
CA VAL A 273 -31.26 -2.29 17.58
C VAL A 273 -31.50 -1.84 16.14
N VAL A 274 -30.45 -1.43 15.42
CA VAL A 274 -30.54 -1.04 14.00
C VAL A 274 -30.89 -2.26 13.14
N TYR A 275 -30.20 -3.38 13.34
CA TYR A 275 -30.39 -4.59 12.54
C TYR A 275 -31.82 -5.16 12.64
N ARG A 276 -32.45 -5.04 13.81
CA ARG A 276 -33.87 -5.41 13.99
C ARG A 276 -34.76 -4.75 12.92
N ARG A 277 -34.59 -3.45 12.68
CA ARG A 277 -35.37 -2.72 11.68
C ARG A 277 -34.90 -3.02 10.26
N VAL A 278 -33.60 -3.19 10.03
CA VAL A 278 -33.06 -3.65 8.73
C VAL A 278 -33.71 -4.97 8.31
N ALA A 279 -33.76 -5.97 9.19
CA ALA A 279 -34.37 -7.27 8.88
C ALA A 279 -35.85 -7.17 8.50
N GLN A 280 -36.62 -6.30 9.17
CA GLN A 280 -38.02 -6.05 8.83
C GLN A 280 -38.16 -5.41 7.45
N LEU A 281 -37.36 -4.38 7.16
CA LEU A 281 -37.38 -3.67 5.88
C LEU A 281 -36.98 -4.57 4.70
N LEU A 282 -35.99 -5.45 4.88
CA LEU A 282 -35.62 -6.44 3.87
C LEU A 282 -36.79 -7.40 3.58
N ALA A 283 -37.46 -7.91 4.63
CA ALA A 283 -38.62 -8.77 4.46
C ALA A 283 -39.80 -8.05 3.78
N GLU A 284 -40.08 -6.78 4.14
CA GLU A 284 -41.09 -5.93 3.51
C GLU A 284 -40.79 -5.70 2.01
N ALA A 285 -39.51 -5.53 1.66
CA ALA A 285 -39.04 -5.45 0.27
C ALA A 285 -39.11 -6.80 -0.49
N GLY A 286 -39.40 -7.89 0.22
CA GLY A 286 -39.47 -9.24 -0.32
C GLY A 286 -38.12 -9.92 -0.53
N LEU A 287 -37.06 -9.43 0.13
CA LEU A 287 -35.73 -10.05 0.14
C LEU A 287 -35.65 -11.13 1.21
N GLU A 288 -34.98 -12.22 0.90
CA GLU A 288 -34.62 -13.26 1.88
C GLU A 288 -33.20 -12.98 2.41
N ALA A 289 -33.10 -12.66 3.71
CA ALA A 289 -31.83 -12.49 4.39
C ALA A 289 -31.20 -13.86 4.68
N VAL A 290 -30.11 -14.17 3.99
CA VAL A 290 -29.29 -15.36 4.17
C VAL A 290 -28.12 -14.99 5.08
N ASP A 291 -27.95 -15.73 6.17
CA ASP A 291 -26.77 -15.64 7.04
C ASP A 291 -26.33 -14.20 7.43
N PRO A 292 -27.19 -13.44 8.12
CA PRO A 292 -26.85 -12.08 8.53
C PRO A 292 -25.58 -11.97 9.36
N GLN A 293 -24.74 -10.99 9.04
CA GLN A 293 -23.54 -10.66 9.81
C GLN A 293 -23.75 -9.32 10.53
N VAL A 294 -23.51 -9.28 11.84
CA VAL A 294 -23.58 -8.06 12.65
C VAL A 294 -22.36 -8.01 13.56
N GLY A 295 -21.51 -7.00 13.38
CA GLY A 295 -20.30 -6.85 14.18
C GLY A 295 -19.26 -5.95 13.51
N GLU A 296 -18.03 -6.03 14.00
CA GLU A 296 -16.90 -5.25 13.48
C GLU A 296 -16.11 -6.11 12.50
N LEU A 297 -16.22 -5.81 11.21
CA LEU A 297 -15.60 -6.59 10.12
C LEU A 297 -14.59 -5.76 9.33
N VAL A 298 -14.90 -4.48 9.10
CA VAL A 298 -13.99 -3.47 8.55
C VAL A 298 -14.16 -2.20 9.37
N THR A 299 -13.22 -1.93 10.28
CA THR A 299 -13.31 -0.80 11.22
C THR A 299 -12.58 0.43 10.72
N SER A 300 -12.63 1.52 11.49
CA SER A 300 -11.82 2.72 11.32
C SER A 300 -11.40 3.21 12.71
N PHE A 301 -10.49 2.47 13.36
CA PHE A 301 -10.11 2.69 14.76
C PHE A 301 -11.32 2.85 15.70
N ASP A 302 -11.48 4.03 16.27
CA ASP A 302 -12.47 4.41 17.27
C ASP A 302 -13.65 5.19 16.67
N MET A 303 -13.77 5.24 15.34
CA MET A 303 -14.87 5.90 14.66
C MET A 303 -16.21 5.37 15.19
N ALA A 304 -17.05 6.28 15.69
CA ALA A 304 -18.43 5.94 15.99
C ALA A 304 -19.20 5.97 14.68
N GLY A 305 -19.62 4.82 14.18
CA GLY A 305 -20.39 4.73 12.95
C GLY A 305 -20.76 3.30 12.59
N THR A 306 -21.57 3.17 11.54
CA THR A 306 -22.00 1.87 11.02
C THR A 306 -22.19 1.92 9.51
N SER A 307 -22.01 0.79 8.84
CA SER A 307 -22.36 0.60 7.45
C SER A 307 -23.21 -0.65 7.25
N LEU A 308 -24.11 -0.59 6.28
CA LEU A 308 -24.84 -1.76 5.80
C LEU A 308 -24.29 -2.15 4.44
N THR A 309 -24.00 -3.43 4.27
CA THR A 309 -23.72 -4.06 2.99
C THR A 309 -24.82 -5.06 2.66
N LEU A 310 -25.25 -5.08 1.41
CA LEU A 310 -26.05 -6.17 0.85
C LEU A 310 -25.21 -6.87 -0.22
N PHE A 311 -25.13 -8.20 -0.13
CA PHE A 311 -24.50 -9.06 -1.13
C PHE A 311 -25.55 -9.96 -1.76
N TRP A 312 -25.84 -9.75 -3.05
CA TRP A 312 -26.91 -10.45 -3.76
C TRP A 312 -26.42 -11.79 -4.31
N LEU A 313 -27.09 -12.86 -3.88
CA LEU A 313 -26.65 -14.22 -4.16
C LEU A 313 -27.21 -14.76 -5.48
N ASP A 314 -26.41 -15.59 -6.13
CA ASP A 314 -26.86 -16.70 -6.96
C ASP A 314 -26.48 -18.03 -6.28
N GLU A 315 -26.88 -19.16 -6.85
CA GLU A 315 -26.65 -20.49 -6.25
C GLU A 315 -25.16 -20.79 -6.02
N GLU A 316 -24.29 -20.39 -6.94
CA GLU A 316 -22.85 -20.65 -6.84
C GLU A 316 -22.20 -19.70 -5.81
N LEU A 317 -22.55 -18.41 -5.81
CA LEU A 317 -22.07 -17.46 -4.80
C LEU A 317 -22.53 -17.85 -3.39
N GLU A 318 -23.75 -18.35 -3.24
CA GLU A 318 -24.26 -18.84 -1.96
C GLU A 318 -23.49 -20.08 -1.49
N THR A 319 -23.17 -21.00 -2.41
CA THR A 319 -22.36 -22.18 -2.11
C THR A 319 -20.96 -21.78 -1.62
N LEU A 320 -20.31 -20.85 -2.33
CA LEU A 320 -18.98 -20.35 -1.99
C LEU A 320 -18.96 -19.51 -0.69
N TRP A 321 -20.00 -18.72 -0.46
CA TRP A 321 -20.18 -17.97 0.80
C TRP A 321 -20.25 -18.95 1.98
N ASN A 322 -21.03 -20.03 1.82
CA ASN A 322 -21.23 -21.03 2.85
C ASN A 322 -20.07 -22.03 3.02
N ALA A 323 -19.10 -22.04 2.11
CA ALA A 323 -17.93 -22.92 2.20
C ALA A 323 -17.15 -22.68 3.51
N PRO A 324 -16.57 -23.74 4.13
CA PRO A 324 -15.86 -23.62 5.40
C PRO A 324 -14.71 -22.63 5.37
N ALA A 325 -14.48 -21.94 6.49
CA ALA A 325 -13.34 -21.06 6.72
C ALA A 325 -12.94 -21.07 8.20
N ASP A 326 -11.63 -21.03 8.48
CA ASP A 326 -11.06 -20.89 9.82
C ASP A 326 -9.97 -19.81 9.80
N ALA A 327 -10.35 -18.58 10.14
CA ALA A 327 -9.47 -17.43 10.30
C ALA A 327 -9.69 -16.79 11.70
N PRO A 328 -8.74 -15.96 12.20
CA PRO A 328 -8.84 -15.31 13.50
C PRO A 328 -10.18 -14.63 13.77
N ALA A 329 -10.69 -13.89 12.78
CA ALA A 329 -11.86 -13.03 12.93
C ALA A 329 -13.06 -13.46 12.07
N PHE A 330 -12.94 -14.55 11.30
CA PHE A 330 -14.05 -15.11 10.53
C PHE A 330 -13.97 -16.63 10.52
N ARG A 331 -15.00 -17.29 11.04
CA ARG A 331 -15.11 -18.75 11.05
C ARG A 331 -16.46 -19.18 10.52
N ARG A 332 -16.46 -20.21 9.68
CA ARG A 332 -17.67 -20.79 9.12
C ARG A 332 -17.48 -22.29 8.88
N GLY A 333 -18.52 -23.07 9.16
CA GLY A 333 -18.51 -24.50 8.91
C GLY A 333 -17.39 -25.22 9.66
N ALA A 334 -16.94 -26.36 9.12
CA ALA A 334 -15.87 -27.16 9.69
C ALA A 334 -14.73 -27.32 8.67
N VAL A 335 -13.51 -26.94 9.08
CA VAL A 335 -12.27 -27.21 8.35
C VAL A 335 -11.67 -28.52 8.87
N THR A 336 -11.14 -29.36 7.99
CA THR A 336 -10.57 -30.67 8.39
C THR A 336 -9.24 -30.49 9.13
N ALA A 337 -8.90 -31.43 10.02
CA ALA A 337 -7.63 -31.39 10.73
C ALA A 337 -6.42 -31.39 9.79
N ALA A 338 -6.48 -32.16 8.69
CA ALA A 338 -5.41 -32.21 7.69
C ALA A 338 -5.20 -30.85 6.98
N ALA A 339 -6.27 -30.08 6.76
CA ALA A 339 -6.17 -28.74 6.19
C ALA A 339 -5.60 -27.70 7.19
N LEU A 340 -5.43 -28.08 8.47
CA LEU A 340 -4.83 -27.26 9.52
C LEU A 340 -3.41 -27.73 9.87
N ASP A 341 -2.83 -28.67 9.10
CA ASP A 341 -1.44 -29.07 9.27
C ASP A 341 -0.53 -27.85 9.09
N ALA A 342 0.39 -27.68 10.04
CA ALA A 342 1.35 -26.59 10.00
C ALA A 342 2.20 -26.67 8.72
N ASP A 343 2.46 -25.52 8.14
CA ASP A 343 3.45 -25.37 7.10
C ASP A 343 4.85 -25.37 7.74
N ASP A 344 5.59 -26.45 7.52
CA ASP A 344 6.95 -26.64 8.04
C ASP A 344 8.01 -25.86 7.23
N ALA A 345 7.58 -25.05 6.25
CA ALA A 345 8.48 -24.19 5.47
C ALA A 345 9.30 -23.29 6.41
N ASP A 346 10.62 -23.28 6.23
CA ASP A 346 11.57 -22.56 7.08
C ASP A 346 11.11 -21.11 7.30
N LEU A 347 11.01 -20.73 8.58
CA LEU A 347 10.50 -19.45 9.09
C LEU A 347 11.39 -18.24 8.76
N ALA A 348 12.53 -18.45 8.12
CA ALA A 348 13.37 -17.35 7.68
C ALA A 348 12.73 -16.74 6.43
N ASP A 349 12.52 -15.42 6.43
CA ASP A 349 12.44 -14.69 5.16
C ASP A 349 13.62 -15.19 4.32
N PRO A 350 13.39 -15.72 3.11
CA PRO A 350 14.49 -16.24 2.31
C PRO A 350 15.49 -15.12 2.17
N VAL A 351 16.64 -15.25 2.84
CA VAL A 351 17.72 -14.27 2.78
C VAL A 351 18.03 -14.13 1.30
N ALA A 352 17.78 -12.93 0.76
CA ALA A 352 17.90 -12.70 -0.67
C ALA A 352 19.25 -13.23 -1.15
N ALA A 353 19.22 -14.23 -2.03
CA ALA A 353 20.42 -14.88 -2.53
C ALA A 353 21.33 -13.81 -3.15
N ILE A 354 22.61 -13.83 -2.78
CA ILE A 354 23.59 -12.95 -3.40
C ILE A 354 24.13 -13.68 -4.63
N PRO A 355 23.86 -13.20 -5.85
CA PRO A 355 24.45 -13.77 -7.05
C PRO A 355 25.96 -13.51 -7.09
N ASP A 356 26.67 -14.32 -7.88
CA ASP A 356 28.10 -14.10 -8.13
C ASP A 356 28.33 -12.73 -8.79
N ALA A 357 29.32 -12.01 -8.29
CA ALA A 357 29.78 -10.72 -8.81
C ALA A 357 31.29 -10.74 -9.06
N THR A 358 31.79 -9.83 -9.90
CA THR A 358 33.24 -9.63 -10.07
C THR A 358 33.84 -8.84 -8.90
N ASP A 359 35.16 -8.94 -8.69
CA ASP A 359 35.85 -8.17 -7.65
C ASP A 359 35.70 -6.67 -7.87
N GLU A 360 35.70 -6.25 -9.14
CA GLU A 360 35.46 -4.87 -9.53
C GLU A 360 34.07 -4.38 -9.14
N SER A 361 33.03 -5.21 -9.33
CA SER A 361 31.67 -4.85 -8.95
C SER A 361 31.48 -4.85 -7.42
N ARG A 362 32.12 -5.78 -6.70
CA ARG A 362 32.18 -5.75 -5.22
C ARG A 362 32.84 -4.47 -4.71
N ALA A 363 33.93 -4.02 -5.34
CA ALA A 363 34.56 -2.75 -4.99
C ALA A 363 33.66 -1.54 -5.29
N ALA A 364 32.87 -1.60 -6.37
CA ALA A 364 31.86 -0.59 -6.66
C ALA A 364 30.70 -0.61 -5.66
N ALA A 365 30.30 -1.78 -5.14
CA ALA A 365 29.27 -1.92 -4.11
C ALA A 365 29.62 -1.16 -2.82
N VAL A 366 30.90 -1.18 -2.41
CA VAL A 366 31.39 -0.37 -1.26
C VAL A 366 31.19 1.13 -1.51
N ARG A 367 31.39 1.60 -2.75
CA ARG A 367 31.17 3.01 -3.12
C ARG A 367 29.69 3.36 -3.15
N VAL A 368 28.84 2.43 -3.62
CA VAL A 368 27.38 2.55 -3.54
C VAL A 368 26.94 2.70 -2.09
N LEU A 369 27.44 1.86 -1.18
CA LEU A 369 27.13 1.93 0.24
C LEU A 369 27.55 3.28 0.85
N ALA A 370 28.73 3.80 0.50
CA ALA A 370 29.16 5.13 0.94
C ALA A 370 28.23 6.25 0.41
N ALA A 371 27.78 6.17 -0.84
CA ALA A 371 26.84 7.11 -1.44
C ALA A 371 25.45 7.06 -0.75
N LEU A 372 24.95 5.86 -0.43
CA LEU A 372 23.72 5.68 0.35
C LEU A 372 23.87 6.23 1.78
N GLY A 373 25.04 6.02 2.41
CA GLY A 373 25.36 6.60 3.71
C GLY A 373 25.33 8.13 3.70
N ALA A 374 25.93 8.76 2.68
CA ALA A 374 25.87 10.21 2.51
C ALA A 374 24.43 10.72 2.29
N ALA A 375 23.61 9.97 1.54
CA ALA A 375 22.18 10.27 1.38
C ALA A 375 21.44 10.17 2.73
N LYS A 376 21.74 9.16 3.55
CA LYS A 376 21.16 9.00 4.88
C LYS A 376 21.48 10.19 5.77
N ASP A 377 22.74 10.57 5.85
CA ASP A 377 23.18 11.63 6.76
C ASP A 377 22.60 13.00 6.37
N VAL A 378 22.48 13.31 5.07
CA VAL A 378 21.84 14.56 4.64
C VAL A 378 20.33 14.57 4.90
N ILE A 379 19.64 13.43 4.74
CA ILE A 379 18.21 13.33 5.04
C ILE A 379 17.95 13.42 6.54
N ASP A 380 18.71 12.69 7.36
CA ASP A 380 18.64 12.75 8.83
C ASP A 380 18.79 14.20 9.33
N ALA A 381 19.69 14.98 8.72
CA ALA A 381 19.93 16.38 9.08
C ALA A 381 18.79 17.34 8.65
N ASN A 382 17.91 16.92 7.74
CA ASN A 382 16.87 17.78 7.15
C ASN A 382 15.44 17.25 7.34
N VAL A 383 15.22 16.22 8.18
CA VAL A 383 13.90 15.60 8.41
C VAL A 383 12.84 16.64 8.78
N GLU A 384 13.13 17.48 9.77
CA GLU A 384 12.19 18.49 10.27
C GLU A 384 11.86 19.53 9.20
N GLU A 385 12.87 20.01 8.46
CA GLU A 385 12.68 21.03 7.42
C GLU A 385 11.90 20.47 6.23
N LEU A 386 12.18 19.23 5.82
CA LEU A 386 11.44 18.57 4.75
C LEU A 386 9.97 18.35 5.13
N GLY A 387 9.69 17.96 6.37
CA GLY A 387 8.32 17.86 6.88
C GLY A 387 7.63 19.23 6.96
N ARG A 388 8.35 20.28 7.38
CA ARG A 388 7.82 21.66 7.43
C ARG A 388 7.47 22.21 6.04
N ILE A 389 8.34 21.97 5.05
CA ILE A 389 8.08 22.36 3.65
C ILE A 389 6.84 21.65 3.12
N ASP A 390 6.78 20.34 3.33
CA ASP A 390 5.66 19.51 2.86
C ASP A 390 4.33 19.91 3.51
N ALA A 391 4.31 20.19 4.82
CA ALA A 391 3.10 20.58 5.55
C ALA A 391 2.42 21.89 5.06
N ILE A 392 3.10 22.70 4.24
CA ILE A 392 2.52 23.94 3.68
C ILE A 392 1.39 23.63 2.69
N ALA A 393 1.51 22.53 1.94
CA ALA A 393 0.52 22.16 0.93
C ALA A 393 0.18 20.67 0.91
N GLY A 394 1.04 19.80 1.44
CA GLY A 394 0.85 18.37 1.67
C GLY A 394 0.44 18.05 3.12
N ASP A 395 0.83 16.88 3.60
CA ASP A 395 0.49 16.35 4.93
C ASP A 395 1.64 16.41 5.93
N GLY A 396 2.84 16.77 5.49
CA GLY A 396 4.00 17.01 6.36
C GLY A 396 4.78 15.75 6.69
N ASP A 397 4.50 14.62 6.03
CA ASP A 397 5.13 13.33 6.34
C ASP A 397 6.41 13.07 5.52
N HIS A 398 6.71 13.88 4.50
CA HIS A 398 7.79 13.60 3.55
C HIS A 398 9.14 13.40 4.21
N GLY A 399 9.51 14.25 5.19
CA GLY A 399 10.78 14.13 5.90
C GLY A 399 10.95 12.79 6.62
N ILE A 400 9.90 12.34 7.33
CA ILE A 400 9.88 11.07 8.08
C ILE A 400 9.89 9.89 7.11
N GLY A 401 9.12 9.97 6.02
CA GLY A 401 9.11 8.93 4.98
C GLY A 401 10.49 8.75 4.34
N MET A 402 11.18 9.85 4.03
CA MET A 402 12.55 9.83 3.50
C MET A 402 13.55 9.24 4.50
N GLU A 403 13.48 9.62 5.77
CA GLU A 403 14.36 9.12 6.84
C GLU A 403 14.25 7.60 6.99
N ARG A 404 13.01 7.08 7.07
CA ARG A 404 12.75 5.64 7.17
C ARG A 404 13.27 4.88 5.96
N GLY A 405 13.01 5.40 4.76
CA GLY A 405 13.46 4.79 3.51
C GLY A 405 14.97 4.68 3.39
N VAL A 406 15.67 5.80 3.61
CA VAL A 406 17.13 5.84 3.43
C VAL A 406 17.88 5.02 4.47
N ARG A 407 17.40 5.01 5.73
CA ARG A 407 18.00 4.16 6.79
C ARG A 407 17.85 2.68 6.46
N ALA A 408 16.67 2.26 6.03
CA ALA A 408 16.43 0.88 5.60
C ALA A 408 17.29 0.49 4.40
N ALA A 409 17.45 1.39 3.43
CA ALA A 409 18.31 1.18 2.28
C ALA A 409 19.78 0.97 2.67
N VAL A 410 20.30 1.79 3.61
CA VAL A 410 21.67 1.66 4.13
C VAL A 410 21.85 0.36 4.90
N GLU A 411 20.89 -0.02 5.75
CA GLU A 411 20.95 -1.29 6.49
C GLU A 411 21.00 -2.49 5.53
N ALA A 412 20.10 -2.54 4.54
CA ALA A 412 20.06 -3.60 3.54
C ALA A 412 21.32 -3.63 2.67
N ALA A 413 21.82 -2.47 2.25
CA ALA A 413 23.06 -2.36 1.49
C ALA A 413 24.29 -2.82 2.29
N THR A 414 24.33 -2.50 3.59
CA THR A 414 25.40 -2.95 4.50
C THR A 414 25.43 -4.48 4.54
N GLY A 415 24.29 -5.10 4.83
CA GLY A 415 24.19 -6.57 4.86
C GLY A 415 24.49 -7.21 3.49
N ALA A 416 24.13 -6.56 2.39
CA ALA A 416 24.45 -7.05 1.04
C ALA A 416 25.96 -7.06 0.76
N VAL A 417 26.64 -5.95 1.07
CA VAL A 417 28.09 -5.80 0.88
C VAL A 417 28.87 -6.78 1.77
N GLU A 418 28.45 -6.95 3.02
CA GLU A 418 29.06 -7.93 3.94
C GLU A 418 28.97 -9.37 3.42
N ARG A 419 27.91 -9.69 2.66
CA ARG A 419 27.72 -10.99 1.98
C ARG A 419 28.37 -11.07 0.60
N GLY A 420 29.12 -10.05 0.18
CA GLY A 420 29.88 -10.06 -1.08
C GLY A 420 29.10 -9.69 -2.33
N ALA A 421 27.99 -8.95 -2.19
CA ALA A 421 27.19 -8.49 -3.33
C ALA A 421 27.95 -7.53 -4.27
N GLY A 422 27.61 -7.58 -5.55
CA GLY A 422 28.02 -6.57 -6.53
C GLY A 422 27.19 -5.28 -6.41
N ALA A 423 27.52 -4.29 -7.24
CA ALA A 423 26.90 -2.97 -7.23
C ALA A 423 25.40 -3.00 -7.57
N ALA A 424 24.98 -3.78 -8.57
CA ALA A 424 23.58 -3.87 -8.97
C ALA A 424 22.76 -4.57 -7.89
N THR A 425 23.23 -5.72 -7.40
CA THR A 425 22.57 -6.43 -6.29
C THR A 425 22.43 -5.54 -5.06
N THR A 426 23.46 -4.78 -4.70
CA THR A 426 23.42 -3.85 -3.55
C THR A 426 22.36 -2.77 -3.75
N LEU A 427 22.30 -2.15 -4.94
CA LEU A 427 21.28 -1.15 -5.28
C LEU A 427 19.86 -1.74 -5.28
N HIS A 428 19.68 -2.97 -5.78
CA HIS A 428 18.39 -3.64 -5.82
C HIS A 428 17.85 -3.97 -4.42
N LEU A 429 18.71 -4.45 -3.52
CA LEU A 429 18.31 -4.72 -2.14
C LEU A 429 18.05 -3.43 -1.35
N ALA A 430 18.86 -2.40 -1.58
CA ALA A 430 18.61 -1.07 -1.03
C ALA A 430 17.28 -0.47 -1.56
N ALA A 431 16.98 -0.67 -2.84
CA ALA A 431 15.73 -0.23 -3.47
C ALA A 431 14.50 -0.90 -2.84
N ASP A 432 14.55 -2.22 -2.65
CA ASP A 432 13.46 -2.99 -2.04
C ASP A 432 13.24 -2.55 -0.59
N ALA A 433 14.31 -2.38 0.19
CA ALA A 433 14.23 -1.91 1.58
C ALA A 433 13.73 -0.46 1.70
N TRP A 434 14.16 0.43 0.79
CA TRP A 434 13.66 1.81 0.75
C TRP A 434 12.16 1.81 0.47
N ALA A 435 11.72 1.11 -0.58
CA ALA A 435 10.32 1.05 -0.97
C ALA A 435 9.46 0.45 0.15
N ASP A 436 9.96 -0.57 0.85
CA ASP A 436 9.31 -1.19 2.01
C ASP A 436 9.08 -0.19 3.15
N ARG A 437 10.12 0.54 3.59
CA ARG A 437 10.07 1.33 4.83
C ARG A 437 9.64 2.78 4.67
N ALA A 438 9.89 3.41 3.52
CA ALA A 438 9.48 4.79 3.28
C ALA A 438 7.95 4.94 3.18
N GLY A 439 7.29 3.94 2.60
CA GLY A 439 5.87 4.01 2.27
C GLY A 439 5.53 5.08 1.22
N GLY A 440 4.24 5.16 0.87
CA GLY A 440 3.69 6.18 0.00
C GLY A 440 4.34 6.29 -1.39
N THR A 441 4.07 7.41 -2.07
CA THR A 441 4.59 7.66 -3.42
C THR A 441 6.12 7.80 -3.40
N SER A 442 6.69 8.53 -2.45
CA SER A 442 8.14 8.76 -2.36
C SER A 442 8.94 7.45 -2.24
N GLY A 443 8.46 6.48 -1.45
CA GLY A 443 9.07 5.16 -1.36
C GLY A 443 9.11 4.42 -2.70
N ALA A 444 8.00 4.44 -3.45
CA ALA A 444 7.95 3.84 -4.78
C ALA A 444 8.90 4.52 -5.78
N LEU A 445 8.95 5.86 -5.78
CA LEU A 445 9.80 6.61 -6.72
C LEU A 445 11.29 6.35 -6.48
N TRP A 446 11.74 6.37 -5.23
CA TRP A 446 13.14 6.08 -4.88
C TRP A 446 13.52 4.61 -5.11
N GLY A 447 12.63 3.67 -4.79
CA GLY A 447 12.82 2.26 -5.13
C GLY A 447 13.02 2.06 -6.64
N MET A 448 12.19 2.69 -7.48
CA MET A 448 12.37 2.65 -8.94
C MET A 448 13.69 3.29 -9.40
N ALA A 449 14.08 4.43 -8.81
CA ALA A 449 15.31 5.11 -9.18
C ALA A 449 16.55 4.25 -8.89
N LEU A 450 16.65 3.72 -7.68
CA LEU A 450 17.76 2.86 -7.27
C LEU A 450 17.82 1.58 -8.11
N ARG A 451 16.66 0.98 -8.39
CA ARG A 451 16.58 -0.23 -9.23
C ARG A 451 17.02 0.03 -10.67
N ALA A 452 16.57 1.12 -11.28
CA ALA A 452 16.97 1.47 -12.65
C ALA A 452 18.48 1.76 -12.77
N VAL A 453 19.07 2.38 -11.73
CA VAL A 453 20.53 2.54 -11.68
C VAL A 453 21.23 1.18 -11.51
N GLY A 454 20.72 0.30 -10.64
CA GLY A 454 21.21 -1.06 -10.47
C GLY A 454 21.21 -1.87 -11.77
N ASP A 455 20.11 -1.84 -12.50
CA ASP A 455 19.94 -2.54 -13.78
C ASP A 455 20.97 -2.08 -14.83
N ALA A 456 21.29 -0.79 -14.85
CA ALA A 456 22.24 -0.22 -15.82
C ALA A 456 23.71 -0.51 -15.47
N VAL A 457 24.07 -0.59 -14.18
CA VAL A 457 25.46 -0.80 -13.77
C VAL A 457 25.89 -2.27 -13.75
N GLY A 458 24.97 -3.18 -13.46
CA GLY A 458 25.22 -4.62 -13.42
C GLY A 458 26.20 -5.10 -12.34
N ASP A 459 26.41 -6.41 -12.27
CA ASP A 459 27.32 -7.07 -11.30
C ASP A 459 28.60 -7.63 -11.93
N SER A 460 28.78 -7.46 -13.23
CA SER A 460 29.85 -8.11 -14.01
C SER A 460 31.06 -7.23 -14.31
N THR A 461 30.95 -5.90 -14.18
CA THR A 461 31.99 -4.94 -14.61
C THR A 461 32.07 -3.75 -13.68
N THR A 462 33.18 -3.02 -13.70
CA THR A 462 33.27 -1.69 -13.09
C THR A 462 32.24 -0.76 -13.74
N PRO A 463 31.33 -0.12 -12.98
CA PRO A 463 30.42 0.85 -13.54
C PRO A 463 31.18 2.06 -14.09
N ASP A 464 30.97 2.40 -15.36
CA ASP A 464 31.52 3.61 -15.98
C ASP A 464 30.51 4.77 -15.92
N ALA A 465 30.94 5.96 -16.34
CA ALA A 465 30.09 7.15 -16.34
C ALA A 465 28.86 6.99 -17.26
N GLY A 466 28.99 6.23 -18.34
CA GLY A 466 27.92 5.96 -19.29
C GLY A 466 26.82 5.07 -18.71
N ALA A 467 27.21 4.00 -18.00
CA ALA A 467 26.29 3.12 -17.28
C ALA A 467 25.51 3.88 -16.21
N VAL A 468 26.18 4.74 -15.43
CA VAL A 468 25.53 5.57 -14.41
C VAL A 468 24.56 6.58 -15.03
N ALA A 469 24.96 7.28 -16.10
CA ALA A 469 24.06 8.20 -16.81
C ALA A 469 22.85 7.48 -17.43
N THR A 470 23.06 6.29 -17.99
CA THR A 470 22.00 5.42 -18.52
C THR A 470 21.02 5.02 -17.42
N GLY A 471 21.53 4.65 -16.24
CA GLY A 471 20.72 4.33 -15.07
C GLY A 471 19.86 5.50 -14.60
N VAL A 472 20.43 6.71 -14.54
CA VAL A 472 19.68 7.94 -14.17
C VAL A 472 18.62 8.28 -15.24
N ALA A 473 18.92 8.07 -16.53
CA ALA A 473 17.93 8.23 -17.58
C ALA A 473 16.79 7.19 -17.48
N GLY A 474 17.14 5.94 -17.16
CA GLY A 474 16.17 4.88 -16.87
C GLY A 474 15.29 5.21 -15.66
N ALA A 475 15.87 5.75 -14.59
CA ALA A 475 15.15 6.20 -13.41
C ALA A 475 14.11 7.28 -13.75
N ALA A 476 14.50 8.30 -14.52
CA ALA A 476 13.59 9.34 -14.97
C ALA A 476 12.46 8.79 -15.84
N ALA A 477 12.77 7.89 -16.78
CA ALA A 477 11.77 7.26 -17.63
C ALA A 477 10.78 6.40 -16.82
N ALA A 478 11.27 5.62 -15.87
CA ALA A 478 10.45 4.80 -14.99
C ALA A 478 9.52 5.66 -14.12
N ILE A 479 10.06 6.68 -13.46
CA ILE A 479 9.31 7.60 -12.59
C ILE A 479 8.24 8.37 -13.37
N MET A 480 8.58 8.93 -14.54
CA MET A 480 7.60 9.67 -15.37
C MET A 480 6.56 8.73 -15.99
N GLY A 481 6.98 7.54 -16.41
CA GLY A 481 6.07 6.51 -16.93
C GLY A 481 5.04 6.08 -15.87
N PHE A 482 5.48 5.99 -14.63
CA PHE A 482 4.69 5.63 -13.46
C PHE A 482 3.79 6.78 -12.97
N GLY A 483 4.38 7.88 -12.53
CA GLY A 483 3.66 8.97 -11.87
C GLY A 483 2.95 9.92 -12.84
N LYS A 484 3.20 9.80 -14.15
CA LYS A 484 2.73 10.71 -15.22
C LYS A 484 3.13 12.18 -15.07
N ALA A 485 3.85 12.50 -13.99
CA ALA A 485 4.37 13.83 -13.71
C ALA A 485 5.39 14.25 -14.77
N LYS A 486 5.39 15.55 -15.05
CA LYS A 486 6.26 16.23 -16.00
C LYS A 486 6.93 17.41 -15.32
N VAL A 487 7.99 17.91 -15.94
CA VAL A 487 8.58 19.19 -15.55
C VAL A 487 7.49 20.28 -15.65
N GLY A 488 7.34 21.05 -14.59
CA GLY A 488 6.29 22.04 -14.35
C GLY A 488 5.23 21.60 -13.33
N ASP A 489 5.16 20.32 -12.96
CA ASP A 489 4.11 19.81 -12.07
C ASP A 489 4.37 20.04 -10.58
N LYS A 490 5.54 20.61 -10.23
CA LYS A 490 6.03 20.88 -8.87
C LYS A 490 6.21 19.58 -8.07
N THR A 491 7.14 18.75 -8.52
CA THR A 491 7.49 17.44 -7.95
C THR A 491 8.99 17.19 -8.06
N LEU A 492 9.48 16.04 -7.57
CA LEU A 492 10.88 15.63 -7.79
C LEU A 492 11.28 15.51 -9.27
N VAL A 493 10.32 15.39 -10.19
CA VAL A 493 10.58 15.33 -11.65
C VAL A 493 11.19 16.65 -12.14
N ASP A 494 10.85 17.78 -11.51
CA ASP A 494 11.43 19.09 -11.79
C ASP A 494 12.93 19.15 -11.53
N VAL A 495 13.46 18.24 -10.70
CA VAL A 495 14.89 18.13 -10.41
C VAL A 495 15.52 16.98 -11.17
N LEU A 496 14.87 15.82 -11.18
CA LEU A 496 15.38 14.60 -11.79
C LEU A 496 15.62 14.75 -13.30
N VAL A 497 14.71 15.42 -14.01
CA VAL A 497 14.83 15.61 -15.47
C VAL A 497 15.98 16.56 -15.82
N PRO A 498 16.08 17.78 -15.26
CA PRO A 498 17.24 18.64 -15.49
C PRO A 498 18.57 18.02 -15.06
N PHE A 499 18.59 17.31 -13.92
CA PHE A 499 19.77 16.57 -13.46
C PHE A 499 20.21 15.52 -14.49
N ARG A 500 19.28 14.67 -14.95
CA ARG A 500 19.52 13.65 -15.97
C ARG A 500 20.11 14.26 -17.24
N ASP A 501 19.52 15.34 -17.74
CA ASP A 501 19.91 15.94 -19.00
C ASP A 501 21.31 16.55 -18.91
N ALA A 502 21.60 17.25 -17.81
CA ALA A 502 22.93 17.81 -17.55
C ALA A 502 23.99 16.70 -17.41
N LEU A 503 23.69 15.63 -16.66
CA LEU A 503 24.60 14.50 -16.47
C LEU A 503 24.89 13.81 -17.81
N SER A 504 23.84 13.49 -18.58
CA SER A 504 23.96 12.81 -19.87
C SER A 504 24.77 13.63 -20.88
N ALA A 505 24.55 14.94 -20.92
CA ALA A 505 25.31 15.84 -21.79
C ALA A 505 26.80 15.92 -21.39
N ALA A 506 27.08 16.06 -20.09
CA ALA A 506 28.45 16.13 -19.59
C ALA A 506 29.23 14.82 -19.81
N VAL A 507 28.60 13.67 -19.54
CA VAL A 507 29.19 12.35 -19.83
C VAL A 507 29.38 12.15 -21.34
N GLY A 508 28.41 12.54 -22.17
CA GLY A 508 28.53 12.48 -23.63
C GLY A 508 29.65 13.36 -24.19
N SER A 509 30.04 14.41 -23.47
CA SER A 509 31.21 15.25 -23.80
C SER A 509 32.56 14.70 -23.30
N GLY A 510 32.56 13.53 -22.66
CA GLY A 510 33.78 12.85 -22.18
C GLY A 510 34.27 13.31 -20.81
N GLN A 511 33.46 14.02 -20.02
CA GLN A 511 33.82 14.38 -18.66
C GLN A 511 33.88 13.16 -17.73
N SER A 512 34.73 13.25 -16.70
CA SER A 512 34.75 12.23 -15.64
C SER A 512 33.41 12.20 -14.90
N LEU A 513 33.04 11.05 -14.33
CA LEU A 513 31.79 10.92 -13.56
C LEU A 513 31.70 11.96 -12.44
N THR A 514 32.79 12.19 -11.70
CA THR A 514 32.83 13.19 -10.63
C THR A 514 32.49 14.59 -11.14
N ASP A 515 33.13 15.03 -12.23
CA ASP A 515 32.95 16.39 -12.74
C ASP A 515 31.57 16.55 -13.40
N ALA A 516 31.12 15.54 -14.16
CA ALA A 516 29.80 15.51 -14.79
C ALA A 516 28.66 15.55 -13.74
N TRP A 517 28.79 14.74 -12.69
CA TRP A 517 27.82 14.72 -11.59
C TRP A 517 27.83 16.03 -10.80
N GLY A 518 28.99 16.63 -10.57
CA GLY A 518 29.11 17.92 -9.87
C GLY A 518 28.39 19.05 -10.60
N ALA A 519 28.56 19.12 -11.94
CA ALA A 519 27.84 20.07 -12.78
C ALA A 519 26.33 19.81 -12.77
N ALA A 520 25.92 18.55 -12.92
CA ALA A 520 24.51 18.17 -12.88
C ALA A 520 23.84 18.43 -11.52
N ALA A 521 24.55 18.21 -10.40
CA ALA A 521 24.05 18.48 -9.05
C ALA A 521 23.81 19.98 -8.80
N THR A 522 24.56 20.87 -9.47
CA THR A 522 24.28 22.32 -9.43
C THR A 522 22.99 22.67 -10.17
N VAL A 523 22.75 22.03 -11.34
CA VAL A 523 21.47 22.17 -12.06
C VAL A 523 20.31 21.65 -11.20
N ALA A 524 20.49 20.51 -10.54
CA ALA A 524 19.49 19.93 -9.64
C ALA A 524 19.11 20.88 -8.49
N GLN A 525 20.11 21.51 -7.86
CA GLN A 525 19.91 22.44 -6.76
C GLN A 525 19.14 23.70 -7.19
N GLN A 526 19.52 24.30 -8.33
CA GLN A 526 18.80 25.44 -8.88
C GLN A 526 17.36 25.06 -9.25
N ALA A 527 17.16 23.92 -9.90
CA ALA A 527 15.83 23.46 -10.27
C ALA A 527 14.92 23.23 -9.05
N ALA A 528 15.48 22.72 -7.94
CA ALA A 528 14.73 22.55 -6.69
C ALA A 528 14.26 23.89 -6.13
N GLU A 529 15.11 24.91 -6.11
CA GLU A 529 14.75 26.27 -5.67
C GLU A 529 13.66 26.88 -6.58
N GLU A 530 13.78 26.69 -7.90
CA GLU A 530 12.84 27.22 -8.89
C GLU A 530 11.42 26.63 -8.76
N THR A 531 11.27 25.44 -8.16
CA THR A 531 9.94 24.87 -7.89
C THR A 531 9.08 25.76 -6.98
N ALA A 532 9.68 26.68 -6.22
CA ALA A 532 8.93 27.67 -5.43
C ALA A 532 8.00 28.55 -6.29
N ASN A 533 8.31 28.70 -7.57
CA ASN A 533 7.53 29.49 -8.52
C ASN A 533 6.44 28.69 -9.26
N LEU A 534 6.34 27.39 -8.98
CA LEU A 534 5.38 26.49 -9.63
C LEU A 534 4.14 26.27 -8.75
N LEU A 535 3.01 26.02 -9.41
CA LEU A 535 1.80 25.51 -8.79
C LEU A 535 1.77 23.98 -8.90
N PRO A 536 1.44 23.25 -7.83
CA PRO A 536 1.38 21.79 -7.86
C PRO A 536 0.18 21.34 -8.68
N LEU A 537 0.46 20.55 -9.71
CA LEU A 537 -0.55 19.93 -10.57
C LEU A 537 -0.80 18.46 -10.21
N MET A 538 0.04 17.90 -9.34
CA MET A 538 0.03 16.49 -8.94
C MET A 538 0.12 16.33 -7.41
N GLY A 539 -0.18 15.13 -6.92
CA GLY A 539 -0.02 14.75 -5.51
C GLY A 539 -1.01 15.41 -4.54
N ARG A 540 -0.74 15.24 -3.25
CA ARG A 540 -1.57 15.74 -2.14
C ARG A 540 -1.60 17.27 -2.05
N ALA A 541 -0.65 17.95 -2.68
CA ALA A 541 -0.56 19.41 -2.73
C ALA A 541 -1.51 20.09 -3.71
N ARG A 542 -2.02 19.37 -4.72
CA ARG A 542 -2.90 19.92 -5.77
C ARG A 542 -4.14 20.65 -5.23
N PRO A 543 -4.89 20.14 -4.23
CA PRO A 543 -6.06 20.83 -3.67
C PRO A 543 -5.74 22.15 -2.95
N HIS A 544 -4.47 22.39 -2.60
CA HIS A 544 -4.00 23.56 -1.86
C HIS A 544 -2.95 24.36 -2.63
N ALA A 545 -2.98 24.28 -3.97
CA ALA A 545 -1.92 24.75 -4.85
C ALA A 545 -1.43 26.19 -4.57
N GLU A 546 -2.34 27.12 -4.32
CA GLU A 546 -2.00 28.53 -4.06
C GLU A 546 -1.16 28.73 -2.80
N LYS A 547 -1.34 27.90 -1.77
CA LYS A 547 -0.57 27.99 -0.51
C LYS A 547 0.90 27.65 -0.70
N SER A 548 1.23 26.87 -1.74
CA SER A 548 2.58 26.39 -2.00
C SER A 548 3.46 27.38 -2.77
N LEU A 549 2.88 28.47 -3.30
CA LEU A 549 3.65 29.50 -4.01
C LEU A 549 4.63 30.19 -3.06
N GLY A 550 5.87 30.34 -3.51
CA GLY A 550 6.97 30.86 -2.71
C GLY A 550 7.66 29.82 -1.84
N THR A 551 7.19 28.57 -1.84
CA THR A 551 7.82 27.45 -1.11
C THR A 551 8.25 26.36 -2.11
N PRO A 552 9.52 25.92 -2.11
CA PRO A 552 9.97 24.84 -2.98
C PRO A 552 9.31 23.49 -2.60
N ASP A 553 9.29 22.55 -3.54
CA ASP A 553 8.76 21.19 -3.33
C ASP A 553 9.68 20.34 -2.45
N ALA A 554 9.13 19.62 -1.48
CA ALA A 554 9.91 18.77 -0.58
C ALA A 554 10.59 17.60 -1.32
N GLY A 555 9.90 17.02 -2.32
CA GLY A 555 10.47 15.98 -3.19
C GLY A 555 11.65 16.48 -4.02
N ALA A 556 11.52 17.66 -4.62
CA ALA A 556 12.58 18.34 -5.35
C ALA A 556 13.79 18.67 -4.46
N VAL A 557 13.55 19.29 -3.30
CA VAL A 557 14.61 19.67 -2.35
C VAL A 557 15.36 18.44 -1.86
N SER A 558 14.66 17.40 -1.43
CA SER A 558 15.30 16.16 -0.96
C SER A 558 16.11 15.46 -2.05
N MET A 559 15.63 15.42 -3.30
CA MET A 559 16.40 14.92 -4.44
C MET A 559 17.68 15.73 -4.66
N ALA A 560 17.60 17.07 -4.66
CA ALA A 560 18.76 17.94 -4.82
C ALA A 560 19.81 17.76 -3.70
N LEU A 561 19.36 17.62 -2.45
CA LEU A 561 20.22 17.32 -1.31
C LEU A 561 20.96 15.99 -1.49
N ILE A 562 20.24 14.93 -1.88
CA ILE A 562 20.81 13.59 -2.07
C ILE A 562 21.83 13.59 -3.22
N VAL A 563 21.50 14.14 -4.39
CA VAL A 563 22.47 14.14 -5.52
C VAL A 563 23.73 14.95 -5.19
N ARG A 564 23.61 16.03 -4.40
CA ARG A 564 24.77 16.79 -3.92
C ARG A 564 25.59 16.00 -2.90
N ALA A 565 24.95 15.29 -1.98
CA ALA A 565 25.65 14.44 -1.00
C ALA A 565 26.43 13.31 -1.71
N ILE A 566 25.82 12.67 -2.70
CA ILE A 566 26.48 11.63 -3.52
C ILE A 566 27.72 12.19 -4.22
N HIS A 567 27.64 13.38 -4.82
CA HIS A 567 28.78 14.03 -5.46
C HIS A 567 29.99 14.16 -4.52
N ASN A 568 29.75 14.54 -3.26
CA ASN A 568 30.82 14.75 -2.29
C ASN A 568 31.62 13.47 -2.04
N THR A 569 30.95 12.30 -2.05
CA THR A 569 31.64 11.00 -1.94
C THR A 569 32.57 10.73 -3.13
N PHE A 570 32.19 11.16 -4.34
CA PHE A 570 33.04 11.03 -5.53
C PHE A 570 34.25 11.97 -5.47
N ALA A 571 34.07 13.18 -4.94
CA ALA A 571 35.13 14.17 -4.80
C ALA A 571 36.18 13.73 -3.77
N GLU A 572 35.74 13.20 -2.62
CA GLU A 572 36.62 12.67 -1.58
C GLU A 572 37.47 11.49 -2.09
N ALA A 573 36.85 10.57 -2.83
CA ALA A 573 37.58 9.45 -3.45
C ALA A 573 38.63 9.93 -4.47
N LYS A 574 38.30 10.96 -5.28
CA LYS A 574 39.24 11.56 -6.25
C LYS A 574 40.42 12.23 -5.53
N ALA A 575 40.16 12.93 -4.41
CA ALA A 575 41.20 13.55 -3.60
C ALA A 575 42.15 12.50 -2.98
N ALA A 576 41.61 11.45 -2.35
CA ALA A 576 42.40 10.37 -1.75
C ALA A 576 43.29 9.64 -2.78
N ALA A 577 42.78 9.40 -4.00
CA ALA A 577 43.54 8.79 -5.09
C ALA A 577 44.69 9.67 -5.59
N THR A 578 44.52 10.99 -5.55
CA THR A 578 45.55 11.97 -5.95
C THR A 578 46.67 12.02 -4.90
N THR A 579 46.34 12.09 -3.61
CA THR A 579 47.30 12.07 -2.51
C THR A 579 48.11 10.77 -2.43
N THR A 580 47.50 9.64 -2.77
CA THR A 580 48.21 8.34 -2.80
C THR A 580 49.21 8.25 -3.95
N LYS A 581 48.94 8.90 -5.09
CA LYS A 581 49.87 8.98 -6.24
C LYS A 581 51.01 9.99 -6.04
N GLU A 582 50.81 11.02 -5.23
CA GLU A 582 51.87 11.99 -4.89
C GLU A 582 52.84 11.47 -3.82
N ASN A 583 52.44 10.45 -3.06
CA ASN A 583 53.23 9.82 -2.00
C ASN A 583 53.89 8.48 -2.41
N ALA A 584 53.70 8.04 -3.66
CA ALA A 584 54.32 6.84 -4.25
C ALA A 584 55.30 7.24 -5.35
#